data_AF-A0A3M1A079-F1
#
_entry.id   AF-A0A3M1A079-F1
#
_cell.length_a   1.000
_cell.length_b   1.000
_cell.length_c   1.000
_cell.angle_alpha   90.00
_cell.angle_beta   90.00
_cell.angle_gamma   90.00
#
_symmetry.space_group_name_H-M   'P 1'
#
loop_
_entity.id
_entity.type
_entity.pdbx_description
1 polymer ?
#
loop_
_entity_poly.entity_id
_entity_poly.type
_entity_poly.pdbx_seq_one_letter_code
_entity_poly.pdbx_strand_id
1 'polypeptide(L)' 'GFIMTAKAFLDENPHPTREEIKEAISGNMCRCTGYIKIIDAIENVAKQLSDANGGDGTWGKK' A
#
# COMPACT_ATOMS: atom_id res chain seq x y z
N GLY A 1 -5.58 -10.07 2.80
CA GLY A 1 -4.31 -10.36 2.08
C GLY A 1 -3.67 -9.03 1.73
N PHE A 2 -2.34 -8.91 1.79
CA PHE A 2 -1.62 -7.62 1.74
C PHE A 2 -2.07 -6.67 0.63
N ILE A 3 -2.19 -7.14 -0.62
CA ILE A 3 -2.56 -6.28 -1.77
C ILE A 3 -3.98 -5.71 -1.60
N MET A 4 -4.95 -6.55 -1.25
CA MET A 4 -6.35 -6.13 -1.11
C MET A 4 -6.52 -5.20 0.09
N THR A 5 -5.85 -5.49 1.20
CA THR A 5 -5.87 -4.63 2.39
C THR A 5 -5.22 -3.27 2.10
N ALA A 6 -4.06 -3.26 1.44
CA ALA A 6 -3.38 -2.02 1.05
C ALA A 6 -4.20 -1.19 0.07
N LYS A 7 -4.85 -1.82 -0.91
CA LYS A 7 -5.74 -1.12 -1.85
C LYS A 7 -6.91 -0.46 -1.12
N ALA A 8 -7.66 -1.23 -0.34
CA ALA A 8 -8.82 -0.70 0.38
C ALA A 8 -8.41 0.45 1.32
N PHE A 9 -7.28 0.29 2.01
CA PHE A 9 -6.72 1.33 2.87
C PHE A 9 -6.33 2.60 2.10
N LEU A 10 -5.67 2.48 0.94
CA LEU A 10 -5.27 3.63 0.12
C LEU A 10 -6.44 4.31 -0.60
N ASP A 11 -7.50 3.58 -0.92
CA ASP A 11 -8.73 4.14 -1.50
C ASP A 11 -9.44 5.08 -0.49
N GLU A 12 -9.31 4.83 0.82
CA GLU A 12 -9.87 5.66 1.90
C GLU A 12 -8.89 6.73 2.40
N ASN A 13 -7.60 6.40 2.49
CA ASN A 13 -6.54 7.29 2.95
C ASN A 13 -5.43 7.40 1.88
N PRO A 14 -5.51 8.37 0.95
CA PRO A 14 -4.54 8.53 -0.13
C PRO A 14 -3.18 9.09 0.33
N HIS A 15 -3.10 9.64 1.55
CA HIS A 15 -1.87 10.20 2.12
C HIS A 15 -1.53 9.58 3.48
N PRO A 16 -1.34 8.26 3.56
CA PRO A 16 -1.08 7.59 4.82
C PRO A 16 0.35 7.83 5.29
N THR A 17 0.50 7.83 6.60
CA THR A 17 1.79 7.76 7.27
C THR A 17 2.29 6.31 7.35
N ARG A 18 3.59 6.14 7.57
CA ARG A 18 4.20 4.81 7.68
C ARG A 18 3.65 3.98 8.84
N GLU A 19 3.24 4.61 9.94
CA GLU A 19 2.63 3.91 11.07
C GLU A 19 1.21 3.44 10.75
N GLU A 20 0.42 4.24 10.03
CA GLU A 20 -0.92 3.82 9.58
C GLU A 20 -0.85 2.66 8.59
N ILE A 21 0.16 2.65 7.70
CA ILE A 21 0.40 1.51 6.79
C ILE A 21 0.69 0.22 7.58
N LYS A 22 1.49 0.30 8.65
CA LYS A 22 1.79 -0.86 9.50
C LYS A 22 0.53 -1.40 10.17
N GLU A 23 -0.27 -0.50 10.72
CA GLU A 23 -1.52 -0.86 11.39
C GLU A 23 -2.49 -1.50 10.39
N ALA A 24 -2.63 -0.92 9.20
CA ALA A 24 -3.50 -1.44 8.14
C ALA A 24 -3.13 -2.89 7.74
N ILE A 25 -1.84 -3.23 7.70
CA ILE A 25 -1.39 -4.58 7.30
C ILE A 25 -1.16 -5.53 8.48
N SER A 26 -1.30 -5.10 9.73
CA SER A 26 -0.99 -5.89 10.93
C SER A 26 -1.80 -7.19 11.01
N GLY A 27 -3.03 -7.17 10.50
CA GLY A 27 -3.91 -8.35 10.40
C GLY A 27 -3.51 -9.38 9.33
N ASN A 28 -2.46 -9.12 8.54
CA ASN A 28 -1.97 -10.04 7.51
C ASN A 28 -0.63 -10.63 7.94
N MET A 29 -0.56 -11.95 8.18
CA MET A 29 0.71 -12.59 8.55
C MET A 29 1.64 -12.76 7.35
N CYS A 30 2.88 -12.28 7.48
CA CYS A 30 3.98 -12.53 6.54
C CYS A 30 5.02 -13.45 7.19
N ARG A 31 5.45 -14.51 6.50
CA ARG A 31 6.51 -15.42 6.97
C ARG A 31 7.84 -15.31 6.20
N CYS A 32 7.87 -14.60 5.07
CA CYS A 32 9.02 -14.62 4.16
C CYS A 32 9.95 -13.40 4.30
N THR A 33 9.40 -12.17 4.35
CA THR A 33 10.16 -10.93 4.09
C THR A 33 10.24 -9.97 5.28
N GLY A 34 9.56 -10.25 6.39
CA GLY A 34 9.60 -9.41 7.59
C GLY A 34 8.92 -8.04 7.44
N TYR A 35 7.89 -7.91 6.58
CA TYR A 35 7.03 -6.73 6.39
C TYR A 35 7.67 -5.48 5.76
N ILE A 36 8.99 -5.25 5.92
CA ILE A 36 9.66 -4.01 5.49
C ILE A 36 9.38 -3.69 4.02
N LYS A 37 9.60 -4.66 3.12
CA LYS A 37 9.40 -4.46 1.68
C LYS A 37 7.94 -4.25 1.27
N ILE A 38 7.00 -4.75 2.08
CA ILE A 38 5.57 -4.54 1.85
C ILE A 38 5.21 -3.10 2.21
N ILE A 39 5.68 -2.63 3.36
CA ILE A 39 5.48 -1.24 3.80
C ILE A 39 6.09 -0.26 2.79
N ASP A 40 7.33 -0.51 2.36
CA ASP A 40 8.02 0.34 1.37
C ASP A 40 7.26 0.40 0.04
N ALA A 41 6.68 -0.72 -0.41
CA ALA A 41 5.90 -0.76 -1.63
C ALA A 41 4.60 0.05 -1.52
N ILE A 42 3.88 -0.05 -0.40
CA ILE A 42 2.66 0.71 -0.15
C ILE A 42 2.96 2.20 -0.07
N GLU A 43 4.03 2.61 0.62
CA GLU A 43 4.45 4.01 0.72
C GLU A 43 4.82 4.59 -0.66
N ASN A 44 5.48 3.81 -1.51
CA ASN A 44 5.81 4.23 -2.87
C ASN A 44 4.54 4.48 -3.69
N VAL A 45 3.56 3.57 -3.61
CA VAL A 45 2.27 3.73 -4.30
C VAL A 45 1.50 4.92 -3.77
N ALA A 46 1.47 5.14 -2.45
CA ALA A 46 0.84 6.31 -1.86
C ALA A 46 1.40 7.63 -2.41
N LYS A 47 2.73 7.73 -2.58
CA LYS A 47 3.37 8.89 -3.22
C LYS A 47 2.98 9.05 -4.69
N GLN A 48 2.87 7.95 -5.42
CA GLN A 48 2.40 8.01 -6.82
C GLN A 48 0.94 8.47 -6.93
N LEU A 49 0.08 8.04 -5.99
CA LEU A 49 -1.32 8.48 -5.92
C LEU A 49 -1.45 9.96 -5.52
N SER A 50 -0.55 10.47 -4.67
CA SER A 50 -0.51 11.89 -4.33
C SER A 50 -0.07 12.77 -5.50
N ASP A 51 0.87 12.26 -6.31
CA ASP A 51 1.46 13.01 -7.42
C ASP A 51 0.61 12.94 -8.70
N ALA A 52 -0.25 11.93 -8.84
CA ALA A 52 -1.09 11.71 -10.00
C ALA A 52 -2.59 11.71 -9.61
N ASN A 53 -3.29 12.80 -9.94
CA ASN A 53 -4.75 12.91 -9.85
C ASN A 53 -5.49 11.99 -10.86
N GLY A 54 -5.37 10.67 -10.70
CA GLY A 54 -6.13 9.67 -11.44
C GLY A 54 -5.30 8.90 -12.47
N GLY A 55 -5.15 7.59 -12.24
CA GLY A 55 -4.39 6.69 -13.12
C GLY A 55 -4.66 5.21 -12.85
N ASP A 56 -5.91 4.81 -13.06
CA ASP A 56 -6.30 3.58 -13.76
C ASP A 56 -5.66 2.20 -13.45
N GLY A 57 -5.29 1.85 -12.22
CA GLY A 57 -5.15 0.43 -11.83
C GLY A 57 -4.16 -0.39 -12.68
N THR A 58 -3.19 0.24 -13.33
CA THR A 58 -2.20 -0.38 -14.23
C THR A 58 -1.07 -1.11 -13.50
N TRP A 59 -1.23 -1.39 -12.19
CA TRP A 59 -0.29 -2.12 -11.34
C TRP A 59 0.05 -3.55 -11.82
N GLY A 60 -0.56 -4.02 -12.92
CA GLY A 60 -0.30 -5.30 -13.59
C GLY A 60 -0.03 -5.23 -15.10
N LYS A 61 0.23 -4.05 -15.70
CA LYS A 61 0.64 -3.95 -17.11
C LYS A 61 2.14 -3.65 -17.24
N LYS A 62 2.94 -4.72 -17.21
CA LYS A 62 4.16 -4.86 -18.01
C LYS A 62 3.97 -6.04 -18.94
#